data_AF-A0A286E719-F1
#
_entry.id   AF-A0A286E719-F1
#
_cell.length_a   1.000
_cell.length_b   1.000
_cell.length_c   1.000
_cell.angle_alpha   90.00
_cell.angle_beta   90.00
_cell.angle_gamma   90.00
#
_symmetry.space_group_name_H-M   'P 1'
#
loop_
_entity.id
_entity.type
_entity.pdbx_description
1 polymer ?
#
loop_
_entity_poly.entity_id
_entity_poly.type
_entity_poly.pdbx_seq_one_letter_code
_entity_poly.pdbx_strand_id
1 'polypeptide(L)'
;MNFNDIKNTILQHAEQYSGAAKILFTVESLIEEQQIIERLTYPVFMDLTIDFIEKKFQQLKFANLDSLLIDLRFAKGYLAKQISAKQLEDRRVIAWKLHDKLSNPAQYAQRLTIGLLYPSILDNQPDPSDQDTALGYILDYLSCINDELVILYYWKLYKNLSN
;
A
#
# COMPACT_ATOMS: atom_id res chain seq x y z
N MET A 1 -9.94 7.64 -19.07
CA MET A 1 -11.01 7.37 -18.08
C MET A 1 -10.74 8.22 -16.84
N ASN A 2 -11.73 8.87 -16.23
CA ASN A 2 -11.53 9.66 -15.01
C ASN A 2 -11.72 8.78 -13.74
N PHE A 3 -11.43 9.32 -12.54
CA PHE A 3 -11.56 8.54 -11.30
C PHE A 3 -12.98 8.05 -11.02
N ASN A 4 -14.00 8.87 -11.30
CA ASN A 4 -15.39 8.51 -11.04
C ASN A 4 -15.85 7.39 -11.98
N ASP A 5 -15.39 7.39 -13.24
CA ASP A 5 -15.66 6.31 -14.18
C ASP A 5 -15.12 4.98 -13.63
N ILE A 6 -13.85 4.96 -13.19
CA ILE A 6 -13.21 3.76 -12.62
C ILE A 6 -13.88 3.32 -11.32
N LYS A 7 -14.20 4.26 -10.44
CA LYS A 7 -14.91 3.96 -9.19
C LYS A 7 -16.26 3.30 -9.49
N ASN A 8 -17.02 3.83 -10.45
CA ASN A 8 -18.30 3.25 -10.84
C ASN A 8 -18.12 1.85 -11.47
N THR A 9 -17.11 1.66 -12.32
CA THR A 9 -16.77 0.35 -12.88
C THR A 9 -16.48 -0.65 -11.76
N ILE A 10 -15.61 -0.32 -10.80
CA ILE A 10 -15.29 -1.20 -9.68
C ILE A 10 -16.54 -1.52 -8.85
N LEU A 11 -17.35 -0.50 -8.53
CA LEU A 11 -18.57 -0.71 -7.74
C LEU A 11 -19.58 -1.63 -8.44
N GLN A 12 -19.72 -1.52 -9.77
CA GLN A 12 -20.58 -2.40 -10.57
C GLN A 12 -20.05 -3.84 -10.61
N HIS A 13 -18.74 -4.03 -10.83
CA HIS A 13 -18.14 -5.37 -10.83
C HIS A 13 -18.23 -6.02 -9.45
N ALA A 14 -18.09 -5.23 -8.38
CA ALA A 14 -18.20 -5.70 -7.01
C ALA A 14 -19.59 -6.27 -6.67
N GLU A 15 -20.65 -5.93 -7.41
CA GLU A 15 -21.99 -6.51 -7.22
C GLU A 15 -22.04 -8.03 -7.50
N GLN A 16 -21.07 -8.56 -8.25
CA GLN A 16 -20.96 -9.99 -8.56
C GLN A 16 -20.39 -10.81 -7.40
N TYR A 17 -19.73 -10.15 -6.44
CA TYR A 17 -19.13 -10.80 -5.27
C TYR A 17 -20.02 -10.63 -4.04
N SER A 18 -20.03 -11.67 -3.19
CA SER A 18 -20.71 -11.64 -1.90
C SER A 18 -19.71 -11.41 -0.76
N GLY A 19 -20.17 -10.79 0.33
CA GLY A 19 -19.36 -10.58 1.54
C GLY A 19 -18.69 -9.21 1.63
N ALA A 20 -17.98 -9.00 2.75
CA ALA A 20 -17.40 -7.70 3.10
C ALA A 20 -16.18 -7.32 2.24
N ALA A 21 -15.48 -8.29 1.63
CA ALA A 21 -14.25 -8.08 0.87
C ALA A 21 -14.44 -7.90 -0.65
N LYS A 22 -15.67 -7.63 -1.11
CA LYS A 22 -15.98 -7.55 -2.56
C LYS A 22 -15.14 -6.53 -3.32
N ILE A 23 -14.83 -5.38 -2.70
CA ILE A 23 -14.01 -4.33 -3.32
C ILE A 23 -12.58 -4.77 -3.51
N LEU A 24 -12.02 -5.44 -2.49
CA LEU A 24 -10.68 -6.01 -2.53
C LEU A 24 -10.54 -6.99 -3.70
N PHE A 25 -11.39 -8.02 -3.74
CA PHE A 25 -11.36 -9.04 -4.80
C PHE A 25 -11.54 -8.44 -6.20
N THR A 26 -12.46 -7.48 -6.33
CA THR A 26 -12.67 -6.81 -7.62
C THR A 26 -11.42 -6.06 -8.07
N VAL A 27 -10.74 -5.37 -7.15
CA VAL A 27 -9.52 -4.62 -7.48
C VAL A 27 -8.36 -5.56 -7.80
N GLU A 28 -8.20 -6.66 -7.06
CA GLU A 28 -7.20 -7.69 -7.35
C GLU A 28 -7.38 -8.25 -8.77
N SER A 29 -8.60 -8.67 -9.11
CA SER A 29 -8.90 -9.18 -10.46
C SER A 29 -8.61 -8.13 -11.55
N LEU A 30 -8.96 -6.87 -11.34
CA LEU A 30 -8.68 -5.81 -12.32
C LEU A 30 -7.18 -5.53 -12.48
N ILE A 31 -6.38 -5.65 -11.42
CA ILE A 31 -4.93 -5.50 -11.48
C ILE A 31 -4.33 -6.63 -12.33
N GLU A 32 -4.74 -7.87 -12.07
CA GLU A 32 -4.28 -9.07 -12.79
C GLU A 32 -4.68 -9.00 -14.28
N GLU A 33 -5.94 -8.71 -14.58
CA GLU A 33 -6.46 -8.62 -15.96
C GLU A 33 -5.71 -7.60 -16.81
N GLN A 34 -5.26 -6.50 -16.18
CA GLN A 34 -4.56 -5.41 -16.84
C GLN A 34 -3.04 -5.51 -16.74
N GLN A 35 -2.55 -6.59 -16.11
CA GLN A 35 -1.13 -6.86 -15.85
C GLN A 35 -0.43 -5.63 -15.25
N ILE A 36 -1.09 -4.98 -14.30
CA ILE A 36 -0.62 -3.67 -13.80
C ILE A 36 0.75 -3.81 -13.15
N ILE A 37 0.96 -4.88 -12.38
CA ILE A 37 2.20 -5.10 -11.63
C ILE A 37 3.34 -5.49 -12.56
N GLU A 38 3.10 -6.38 -13.52
CA GLU A 38 4.08 -6.85 -14.50
C GLU A 38 4.54 -5.73 -15.44
N ARG A 39 3.74 -4.67 -15.56
CA ARG A 39 4.08 -3.48 -16.35
C ARG A 39 4.86 -2.43 -15.56
N LEU A 40 4.99 -2.58 -14.24
CA LEU A 40 5.77 -1.71 -13.38
C LEU A 40 7.08 -2.40 -12.97
N THR A 41 8.19 -1.66 -12.99
CA THR A 41 9.38 -2.14 -12.29
C THR A 41 9.15 -2.06 -10.78
N TYR A 42 9.69 -3.00 -10.01
CA TYR A 42 9.54 -3.00 -8.55
C TYR A 42 9.90 -1.66 -7.88
N PRO A 43 11.00 -0.97 -8.26
CA PRO A 43 11.31 0.34 -7.67
C PRO A 43 10.21 1.37 -7.91
N VAL A 44 9.62 1.39 -9.11
CA VAL A 44 8.53 2.30 -9.46
C VAL A 44 7.27 1.94 -8.67
N PHE A 45 6.95 0.65 -8.57
CA PHE A 45 5.84 0.18 -7.75
C PHE A 45 5.97 0.61 -6.28
N MET A 46 7.14 0.40 -5.67
CA MET A 46 7.39 0.78 -4.28
C MET A 46 7.36 2.30 -4.06
N ASP A 47 7.94 3.08 -4.97
CA ASP A 47 7.89 4.54 -4.91
C ASP A 47 6.44 5.05 -4.97
N LEU A 48 5.65 4.57 -5.94
CA LEU A 48 4.23 4.91 -6.07
C LEU A 48 3.41 4.51 -4.83
N THR A 49 3.70 3.35 -4.25
CA THR A 49 3.08 2.82 -3.04
C THR A 49 3.31 3.75 -1.86
N ILE A 50 4.58 4.05 -1.56
CA ILE A 50 4.95 4.85 -0.40
C ILE A 50 4.40 6.27 -0.55
N ASP A 51 4.50 6.86 -1.74
CA ASP A 51 3.93 8.19 -2.02
C ASP A 51 2.41 8.24 -1.86
N PHE A 52 1.72 7.20 -2.32
CA PHE A 52 0.27 7.09 -2.14
C PHE A 52 -0.09 7.06 -0.66
N ILE A 53 0.54 6.17 0.10
CA ILE A 53 0.27 5.97 1.53
C ILE A 53 0.55 7.26 2.30
N GLU A 54 1.71 7.90 2.09
CA GLU A 54 2.07 9.15 2.76
C GLU A 54 1.00 10.22 2.56
N LYS A 55 0.61 10.45 1.31
CA LYS A 55 -0.39 11.46 0.96
C LYS A 55 -1.75 11.14 1.59
N LYS A 56 -2.17 9.87 1.60
CA LYS A 56 -3.47 9.47 2.15
C LYS A 56 -3.50 9.52 3.67
N PHE A 57 -2.41 9.15 4.33
CA PHE A 57 -2.34 9.20 5.79
C PHE A 57 -2.35 10.64 6.30
N GLN A 58 -1.70 11.58 5.60
CA GLN A 58 -1.81 13.01 5.90
C GLN A 58 -3.25 13.53 5.79
N GLN A 59 -4.03 13.03 4.83
CA GLN A 59 -5.44 13.40 4.64
C GLN A 59 -6.35 12.82 5.73
N LEU A 60 -6.11 11.57 6.14
CA LEU A 60 -6.93 10.85 7.12
C LEU A 60 -6.67 11.28 8.58
N LYS A 61 -5.55 11.95 8.86
CA LYS A 61 -5.22 12.53 10.18
C LYS A 61 -5.30 11.52 11.34
N PHE A 62 -4.64 10.38 11.18
CA PHE A 62 -4.50 9.40 12.27
C PHE A 62 -3.86 10.02 13.53
N ALA A 63 -4.25 9.56 14.71
CA ALA A 63 -3.67 10.05 15.97
C ALA A 63 -2.15 9.80 16.10
N ASN A 64 -1.65 8.75 15.44
CA ASN A 64 -0.23 8.39 15.35
C ASN A 64 0.43 8.86 14.05
N LEU A 65 -0.13 9.85 13.35
CA LEU A 65 0.35 10.29 12.03
C LEU A 65 1.85 10.54 12.00
N ASP A 66 2.41 11.23 13.00
CA ASP A 66 3.85 11.52 13.04
C ASP A 66 4.70 10.24 13.01
N SER A 67 4.28 9.20 13.74
CA SER A 67 4.97 7.90 13.70
C SER A 67 4.88 7.26 12.32
N LEU A 68 3.70 7.28 11.70
CA LEU A 68 3.50 6.73 10.35
C LEU A 68 4.39 7.45 9.32
N LEU A 69 4.48 8.78 9.41
CA LEU A 69 5.33 9.57 8.52
C LEU A 69 6.82 9.30 8.75
N ILE A 70 7.24 9.06 10.00
CA ILE A 70 8.62 8.64 10.29
C ILE A 70 8.89 7.27 9.65
N ASP A 71 7.97 6.30 9.76
CA ASP A 71 8.13 4.98 9.13
C ASP A 71 8.35 5.10 7.63
N LEU A 72 7.50 5.88 6.95
CA LEU A 72 7.60 6.11 5.51
C LEU A 72 8.89 6.83 5.13
N ARG A 73 9.36 7.80 5.93
CA ARG A 73 10.67 8.45 5.70
C ARG A 73 11.83 7.47 5.81
N PHE A 74 11.78 6.53 6.76
CA PHE A 74 12.80 5.48 6.87
C PHE A 74 12.78 4.55 5.66
N ALA A 75 11.60 4.15 5.19
CA ALA A 75 11.45 3.36 3.96
C ALA A 75 12.02 4.10 2.73
N LYS A 76 11.66 5.37 2.53
CA LYS A 76 12.22 6.22 1.46
C LYS A 76 13.73 6.36 1.57
N GLY A 77 14.24 6.61 2.77
CA GLY A 77 15.67 6.72 3.03
C GLY A 77 16.42 5.41 2.73
N TYR A 78 15.81 4.25 2.99
CA TYR A 78 16.40 2.96 2.67
C TYR A 78 16.48 2.72 1.17
N LEU A 79 15.39 3.00 0.44
CA LEU A 79 15.37 2.93 -1.03
C LEU A 79 16.41 3.88 -1.65
N ALA A 80 16.58 5.08 -1.07
CA ALA A 80 17.59 6.07 -1.47
C ALA A 80 19.02 5.75 -0.99
N LYS A 81 19.25 4.60 -0.34
CA LYS A 81 20.55 4.18 0.22
C LYS A 81 21.15 5.15 1.26
N GLN A 82 20.30 5.94 1.91
CA GLN A 82 20.64 6.88 3.00
C GLN A 82 20.46 6.25 4.40
N ILE A 83 19.62 5.21 4.49
CA ILE A 83 19.35 4.44 5.70
C ILE A 83 19.84 3.01 5.46
N SER A 84 20.53 2.44 6.44
CA SER A 84 20.97 1.04 6.41
C SER A 84 19.84 0.09 6.80
N ALA A 85 19.97 -1.19 6.42
CA ALA A 85 19.03 -2.24 6.84
C ALA A 85 18.90 -2.34 8.36
N LYS A 86 20.00 -2.08 9.10
CA LYS A 86 19.99 -2.07 10.57
C LYS A 86 19.17 -0.91 11.14
N GLN A 87 19.31 0.28 10.58
CA GLN A 87 18.49 1.44 10.99
C GLN A 87 17.00 1.23 10.66
N LEU A 88 16.69 0.59 9.52
CA LEU A 88 15.33 0.23 9.15
C LEU A 88 14.74 -0.79 10.14
N GLU A 89 15.52 -1.81 10.51
CA GLU A 89 15.15 -2.81 11.51
C GLU A 89 14.90 -2.19 12.89
N ASP A 90 15.79 -1.29 13.34
CA ASP A 90 15.62 -0.59 14.63
C ASP A 90 14.33 0.22 14.64
N ARG A 91 13.99 0.88 13.52
CA ARG A 91 12.73 1.59 13.39
C ARG A 91 11.54 0.64 13.44
N ARG A 92 11.62 -0.51 12.77
CA ARG A 92 10.58 -1.55 12.77
C ARG A 92 10.24 -2.04 14.17
N VAL A 93 11.25 -2.25 15.02
CA VAL A 93 11.05 -2.63 16.43
C VAL A 93 10.27 -1.57 17.20
N ILE A 94 10.56 -0.28 16.98
CA ILE A 94 9.83 0.82 17.62
C ILE A 94 8.38 0.88 17.10
N ALA A 95 8.19 0.73 15.79
CA ALA A 95 6.88 0.73 15.16
C ALA A 95 5.96 -0.39 15.68
N TRP A 96 6.50 -1.61 15.88
CA TRP A 96 5.78 -2.72 16.52
C TRP A 96 5.33 -2.39 17.95
N LYS A 97 6.20 -1.81 18.77
CA LYS A 97 5.82 -1.40 20.14
C LYS A 97 4.71 -0.36 20.17
N LEU A 98 4.60 0.48 19.15
CA LEU A 98 3.51 1.43 19.03
C LEU A 98 2.23 0.75 18.55
N HIS A 99 2.33 -0.14 17.55
CA HIS A 99 1.20 -0.91 17.00
C HIS A 99 0.35 -1.56 18.10
N ASP A 100 0.99 -2.16 19.10
CA ASP A 100 0.31 -2.88 20.19
C ASP A 100 -0.53 -1.97 21.11
N LYS A 101 -0.37 -0.65 20.98
CA LYS A 101 -1.11 0.37 21.74
C LYS A 101 -2.22 1.04 20.93
N LEU A 102 -2.35 0.70 19.65
CA LEU A 102 -3.32 1.31 18.74
C LEU A 102 -4.55 0.42 18.58
N SER A 103 -5.65 1.05 18.20
CA SER A 103 -6.88 0.39 17.76
C SER A 103 -7.24 0.78 16.34
N ASN A 104 -8.19 0.06 15.74
CA ASN A 104 -8.65 0.32 14.38
C ASN A 104 -9.19 1.75 14.25
N PRO A 105 -8.90 2.46 13.14
CA PRO A 105 -8.12 2.05 11.97
C PRO A 105 -6.59 2.32 12.06
N ALA A 106 -6.13 3.03 13.09
CA ALA A 106 -4.72 3.42 13.26
C ALA A 106 -3.78 2.20 13.38
N GLN A 107 -4.25 1.12 14.00
CA GLN A 107 -3.49 -0.13 14.09
C GLN A 107 -3.16 -0.72 12.71
N TYR A 108 -4.13 -0.76 11.79
CA TYR A 108 -3.90 -1.24 10.42
C TYR A 108 -2.99 -0.31 9.62
N ALA A 109 -3.14 1.00 9.77
CA ALA A 109 -2.23 1.98 9.17
C ALA A 109 -0.78 1.76 9.64
N GLN A 110 -0.60 1.53 10.94
CA GLN A 110 0.70 1.24 11.53
C GLN A 110 1.27 -0.08 11.01
N ARG A 111 0.42 -1.11 10.88
CA ARG A 111 0.82 -2.41 10.35
C ARG A 111 1.29 -2.30 8.90
N LEU A 112 0.55 -1.59 8.04
CA LEU A 112 0.96 -1.30 6.66
C LEU A 112 2.35 -0.65 6.60
N THR A 113 2.60 0.37 7.42
CA THR A 113 3.92 1.02 7.46
C THR A 113 5.02 0.13 8.02
N ILE A 114 4.71 -0.78 8.94
CA ILE A 114 5.67 -1.78 9.45
C ILE A 114 6.11 -2.73 8.33
N GLY A 115 5.21 -3.15 7.44
CA GLY A 115 5.57 -3.95 6.27
C GLY A 115 6.63 -3.28 5.40
N LEU A 116 6.50 -1.97 5.21
CA LEU A 116 7.46 -1.14 4.48
C LEU A 116 8.78 -0.89 5.22
N LEU A 117 8.95 -1.42 6.44
CA LEU A 117 10.22 -1.39 7.16
C LEU A 117 10.98 -2.73 7.07
N TYR A 118 10.49 -3.69 6.30
CA TYR A 118 11.25 -4.90 6.00
C TYR A 118 12.13 -4.67 4.77
N PRO A 119 13.46 -4.86 4.87
CA PRO A 119 14.33 -4.82 3.70
C PRO A 119 13.86 -5.72 2.57
N SER A 120 13.38 -6.93 2.88
CA SER A 120 12.86 -7.88 1.88
C SER A 120 11.60 -7.41 1.13
N ILE A 121 10.88 -6.43 1.66
CA ILE A 121 9.73 -5.81 0.98
C ILE A 121 10.16 -4.56 0.20
N LEU A 122 11.28 -3.92 0.54
CA LEU A 122 11.76 -2.72 -0.15
C LEU A 122 12.82 -3.03 -1.22
N ASP A 123 13.66 -4.03 -0.98
CA ASP A 123 14.74 -4.41 -1.88
C ASP A 123 14.16 -5.06 -3.13
N ASN A 124 14.79 -4.74 -4.27
CA ASN A 124 14.44 -5.25 -5.59
C ASN A 124 14.21 -6.75 -5.56
N GLN A 125 12.94 -7.16 -5.57
CA GLN A 125 12.59 -8.54 -5.83
C GLN A 125 12.63 -8.72 -7.35
N PRO A 126 13.51 -9.58 -7.88
CA PRO A 126 13.64 -9.77 -9.32
C PRO A 126 12.42 -10.49 -9.94
N ASP A 127 11.54 -11.05 -9.11
CA ASP A 127 10.43 -11.90 -9.53
C ASP A 127 9.07 -11.18 -9.37
N PRO A 128 8.21 -11.17 -10.42
CA PRO A 128 6.83 -10.69 -10.35
C PRO A 128 6.01 -11.28 -9.19
N SER A 129 6.22 -12.55 -8.84
CA SER A 129 5.45 -13.24 -7.77
C SER A 129 5.66 -12.62 -6.38
N ASP A 130 6.83 -12.04 -6.13
CA ASP A 130 7.10 -11.31 -4.89
C ASP A 130 6.44 -9.92 -4.89
N GLN A 131 6.24 -9.33 -6.07
CA GLN A 131 5.49 -8.07 -6.21
C GLN A 131 4.00 -8.28 -5.95
N ASP A 132 3.44 -9.38 -6.46
CA ASP A 132 2.05 -9.76 -6.19
C ASP A 132 1.81 -10.02 -4.70
N THR A 133 2.78 -10.65 -4.04
CA THR A 133 2.76 -10.85 -2.58
C THR A 133 2.76 -9.52 -1.83
N ALA A 134 3.63 -8.59 -2.22
CA ALA A 134 3.68 -7.25 -1.63
C ALA A 134 2.39 -6.46 -1.90
N LEU A 135 1.83 -6.57 -3.10
CA LEU A 135 0.55 -5.96 -3.47
C LEU A 135 -0.59 -6.50 -2.62
N GLY A 136 -0.75 -7.82 -2.51
CA GLY A 136 -1.82 -8.43 -1.72
C GLY A 136 -1.76 -7.95 -0.26
N TYR A 137 -0.56 -7.93 0.32
CA TYR A 137 -0.32 -7.34 1.64
C TYR A 137 -0.79 -5.87 1.71
N ILE A 138 -0.44 -5.03 0.74
CA ILE A 138 -0.85 -3.62 0.71
C ILE A 138 -2.37 -3.49 0.63
N LEU A 139 -3.01 -4.20 -0.30
CA LEU A 139 -4.45 -4.12 -0.53
C LEU A 139 -5.26 -4.59 0.69
N ASP A 140 -4.82 -5.67 1.34
CA ASP A 140 -5.42 -6.18 2.58
C ASP A 140 -5.48 -5.09 3.66
N TYR A 141 -4.36 -4.44 3.97
CA TYR A 141 -4.36 -3.40 5.01
C TYR A 141 -5.08 -2.13 4.56
N LEU A 142 -5.03 -1.76 3.29
CA LEU A 142 -5.82 -0.63 2.79
C LEU A 142 -7.32 -0.89 2.96
N SER A 143 -7.79 -2.10 2.67
CA SER A 143 -9.20 -2.49 2.86
C SER A 143 -9.61 -2.44 4.34
N CYS A 144 -8.74 -2.91 5.25
CA CYS A 144 -8.97 -2.86 6.68
C CYS A 144 -9.03 -1.42 7.24
N ILE A 145 -8.38 -0.47 6.58
CA ILE A 145 -8.43 0.96 6.93
C ILE A 145 -9.71 1.58 6.37
N ASN A 146 -9.92 1.44 5.06
CA ASN A 146 -11.07 1.98 4.32
C ASN A 146 -11.05 1.44 2.87
N ASP A 147 -12.11 0.75 2.43
CA ASP A 147 -12.28 0.24 1.07
C ASP A 147 -12.04 1.28 -0.03
N GLU A 148 -12.36 2.55 0.19
CA GLU A 148 -12.10 3.61 -0.79
C GLU A 148 -10.60 3.80 -1.05
N LEU A 149 -9.73 3.47 -0.10
CA LEU A 149 -8.28 3.49 -0.32
C LEU A 149 -7.85 2.43 -1.33
N VAL A 150 -8.49 1.27 -1.35
CA VAL A 150 -8.22 0.21 -2.33
C VAL A 150 -8.51 0.71 -3.75
N ILE A 151 -9.69 1.33 -3.93
CA ILE A 151 -10.11 1.94 -5.21
C ILE A 151 -9.15 3.06 -5.63
N LEU A 152 -8.79 3.94 -4.70
CA LEU A 152 -7.88 5.05 -4.95
C LEU A 152 -6.46 4.58 -5.28
N TYR A 153 -6.02 3.49 -4.68
CA TYR A 153 -4.71 2.92 -4.92
C TYR A 153 -4.63 2.28 -6.30
N TYR A 154 -5.63 1.46 -6.65
CA TYR A 154 -5.79 0.97 -8.02
C TYR A 154 -5.74 2.11 -9.05
N TRP A 155 -6.51 3.17 -8.83
CA TRP A 155 -6.51 4.33 -9.73
C TRP A 155 -5.12 4.97 -9.86
N LYS A 156 -4.37 5.07 -8.76
CA LYS A 156 -3.00 5.61 -8.76
C LYS A 156 -2.06 4.75 -9.62
N LEU A 157 -2.14 3.43 -9.51
CA LEU A 157 -1.34 2.51 -10.31
C LEU A 157 -1.75 2.57 -11.79
N TYR A 158 -3.04 2.42 -12.09
CA TYR A 158 -3.59 2.46 -13.44
C TYR A 158 -3.22 3.76 -14.18
N LYS A 159 -3.34 4.90 -13.51
CA LYS A 159 -3.00 6.21 -14.10
C LYS A 159 -1.51 6.30 -14.45
N ASN A 160 -0.62 5.67 -13.66
CA ASN A 160 0.81 5.70 -13.96
C ASN A 160 1.14 4.97 -15.27
N LEU A 161 0.40 3.90 -15.59
CA LEU A 161 0.55 3.12 -16.83
C LEU A 161 -0.07 3.78 -18.07
N SER A 162 -0.87 4.83 -17.89
CA SER A 162 -1.64 5.48 -18.95
C SER A 162 -1.02 6.80 -19.45
N ASN A 163 0.14 7.20 -18.91
CA ASN A 163 0.94 8.33 -19.41
C ASN A 163 2.21 7.82 -20.08
#